data_AF-A0A935TW94-F1
#
_entry.id   AF-A0A935TW94-F1
#
_cell.length_a   1.000
_cell.length_b   1.000
_cell.length_c   1.000
_cell.angle_alpha   90.00
_cell.angle_beta   90.00
_cell.angle_gamma   90.00
#
_symmetry.space_group_name_H-M   'P 1'
#
loop_
_entity.id
_entity.type
_entity.pdbx_description
1 polymer ?
#
loop_
_entity_poly.entity_id
_entity_poly.type
_entity_poly.pdbx_seq_one_letter_code
_entity_poly.pdbx_strand_id
1 'polypeptide(L)'
;MGLYHRVLYAPVWHGAKVLFVAATFAAWMLACHVPLAPRFHAAHPALLVWGYVFAAGFAFRIVWVLHQARMASAPPPLRDFLLYFLFAPFFLVLPYMFAIPRLDRFRDGLIERDPEVEASGVHMLASSLALGVALFAFTTYVWSPRHAFEAALRAGRLGEAALAGLAYYPGEVTAIAVSGSGILIGLVRILGIALAPSFDRPLAARSITEWWQRWNTHFRDVLVDLFWYPVMLRLRRRPYLSIWAGCGSVFLAGSVLLHWVAKHPFHHGSLTALPVGIACESAVMTVVVGLAMTRAQWRKRRGLAPRASSPLHVALARLGTYALVFATVVGAGYGATYVATVRPFEQLAPLLAEARELVAAGRLQDAAGKLAGQAQALRALADEEPLAPLRQSAAALALALPSPAQDLSAAAAYLALARTYGDPLVPVHQLWFATAETLLKRESSHDATR
;
A
#
# COMPACT_ATOMS: atom_id res chain seq x y z
N MET A 1 28.37 24.56 -14.27
CA MET A 1 28.08 23.15 -13.89
C MET A 1 27.93 23.04 -12.37
N GLY A 2 26.70 22.85 -11.88
CA GLY A 2 26.36 22.87 -10.45
C GLY A 2 26.89 21.68 -9.65
N LEU A 3 26.81 21.77 -8.32
CA LEU A 3 27.21 20.74 -7.35
C LEU A 3 26.67 19.34 -7.71
N TYR A 4 25.46 19.30 -8.26
CA TYR A 4 24.78 18.09 -8.74
C TYR A 4 25.56 17.36 -9.85
N HIS A 5 26.16 18.10 -10.79
CA HIS A 5 26.98 17.52 -11.86
C HIS A 5 28.30 16.95 -11.31
N ARG A 6 28.91 17.60 -10.31
CA ARG A 6 30.16 17.06 -9.72
C ARG A 6 29.91 15.80 -8.89
N VAL A 7 28.78 15.71 -8.18
CA VAL A 7 28.40 14.52 -7.42
C VAL A 7 28.01 13.35 -8.33
N LEU A 8 27.30 13.61 -9.43
CA LEU A 8 26.83 12.55 -10.33
C LEU A 8 27.92 12.00 -11.27
N TYR A 9 28.83 12.86 -11.75
CA TYR A 9 29.80 12.50 -12.79
C TYR A 9 31.23 12.29 -12.30
N ALA A 10 31.52 12.55 -11.02
CA ALA A 10 32.80 12.14 -10.47
C ALA A 10 32.88 10.59 -10.44
N PRO A 11 34.09 10.01 -10.50
CA PRO A 11 34.33 8.60 -10.23
C PRO A 11 34.13 8.33 -8.74
N VAL A 12 32.91 8.56 -8.24
CA VAL A 12 32.59 8.42 -6.83
C VAL A 12 32.34 6.96 -6.53
N TRP A 13 32.93 6.52 -5.42
CA TRP A 13 32.71 5.24 -4.75
C TRP A 13 31.23 4.84 -4.74
N HIS A 14 30.92 3.55 -4.97
CA HIS A 14 29.55 3.02 -4.99
C HIS A 14 28.71 3.51 -3.81
N GLY A 15 29.32 3.59 -2.63
CA GLY A 15 28.65 4.05 -1.41
C GLY A 15 28.13 5.49 -1.48
N ALA A 16 28.75 6.40 -2.24
CA ALA A 16 28.28 7.78 -2.34
C ALA A 16 27.02 7.91 -3.21
N LYS A 17 26.95 7.19 -4.34
CA LYS A 17 25.75 7.17 -5.20
C LYS A 17 24.58 6.53 -4.47
N VAL A 18 24.86 5.43 -3.77
CA VAL A 18 23.92 4.75 -2.87
C VAL A 18 23.44 5.66 -1.74
N LEU A 19 24.37 6.33 -1.06
CA LEU A 19 24.06 7.23 0.05
C LEU A 19 23.21 8.42 -0.43
N PHE A 20 23.52 8.99 -1.59
CA PHE A 20 22.73 10.08 -2.16
C PHE A 20 21.26 9.67 -2.37
N VAL A 21 21.04 8.49 -2.94
CA VAL A 21 19.71 7.94 -3.21
C VAL A 21 18.97 7.62 -1.91
N ALA A 22 19.66 6.97 -0.96
CA ALA A 22 19.10 6.66 0.36
C ALA A 22 18.77 7.93 1.16
N ALA A 23 19.63 8.94 1.12
CA ALA A 23 19.41 10.23 1.77
C ALA A 23 18.26 11.01 1.12
N THR A 24 18.17 10.99 -0.22
CA THR A 24 17.04 11.60 -0.94
C THR A 24 15.72 10.93 -0.55
N PHE A 25 15.74 9.60 -0.45
CA PHE A 25 14.57 8.84 -0.02
C PHE A 25 14.18 9.11 1.43
N ALA A 26 15.15 9.16 2.35
CA ALA A 26 14.91 9.53 3.74
C ALA A 26 14.40 10.97 3.89
N ALA A 27 14.95 11.91 3.10
CA ALA A 27 14.48 13.29 3.07
C ALA A 27 13.03 13.38 2.58
N TRP A 28 12.66 12.61 1.55
CA TRP A 28 11.26 12.52 1.09
C TRP A 28 10.34 11.92 2.15
N MET A 29 10.75 10.85 2.82
CA MET A 29 9.97 10.27 3.93
C MET A 29 9.73 11.29 5.06
N LEU A 30 10.77 12.04 5.42
CA LEU A 30 10.67 13.09 6.44
C LEU A 30 9.78 14.25 5.97
N ALA A 31 9.94 14.69 4.73
CA ALA A 31 9.12 15.73 4.11
C ALA A 31 7.66 15.30 3.93
N CYS A 32 7.37 14.00 3.87
CA CYS A 32 6.02 13.46 3.80
C CYS A 32 5.39 13.20 5.18
N HIS A 33 6.12 13.41 6.28
CA HIS A 33 5.62 13.17 7.62
C HIS A 33 4.86 14.38 8.16
N VAL A 34 3.54 14.34 8.00
CA VAL A 34 2.62 15.44 8.33
C VAL A 34 2.79 15.97 9.76
N PRO A 35 2.93 15.13 10.81
CA PRO A 35 3.07 15.61 12.18
C PRO A 35 4.27 16.55 12.41
N LEU A 36 5.34 16.48 11.61
CA LEU A 36 6.50 17.36 11.76
C LEU A 36 6.26 18.77 11.21
N ALA A 37 5.39 18.93 10.20
CA ALA A 37 5.18 20.21 9.54
C ALA A 37 3.76 20.33 8.94
N PRO A 38 2.69 20.29 9.76
CA PRO A 38 1.30 20.22 9.25
C PRO A 38 0.92 21.44 8.39
N ARG A 39 1.43 22.63 8.72
CA ARG A 39 1.20 23.86 7.92
C ARG A 39 1.87 23.80 6.54
N PHE A 40 3.07 23.23 6.46
CA PHE A 40 3.78 23.05 5.18
C PHE A 40 3.00 22.09 4.28
N HIS A 41 2.49 20.99 4.85
CA HIS A 41 1.63 20.05 4.11
C HIS A 41 0.34 20.67 3.61
N ALA A 42 -0.33 21.46 4.45
CA ALA A 42 -1.52 22.18 4.04
C ALA A 42 -1.26 23.14 2.87
N ALA A 43 -0.09 23.80 2.85
CA ALA A 43 0.34 24.68 1.77
C ALA A 43 0.83 23.92 0.51
N HIS A 44 1.25 22.66 0.65
CA HIS A 44 1.83 21.85 -0.42
C HIS A 44 1.20 20.46 -0.53
N PRO A 45 -0.13 20.34 -0.80
CA PRO A 45 -0.83 19.06 -0.92
C PRO A 45 -0.16 18.07 -1.86
N ALA A 46 0.36 18.58 -2.98
CA ALA A 46 0.98 17.78 -4.02
C ALA A 46 2.23 17.03 -3.55
N LEU A 47 2.87 17.47 -2.46
CA LEU A 47 4.06 16.82 -1.92
C LEU A 47 3.81 15.35 -1.59
N LEU A 48 2.64 15.00 -1.05
CA LEU A 48 2.35 13.61 -0.71
C LEU A 48 2.06 12.77 -1.95
N VAL A 49 1.41 13.34 -2.96
CA VAL A 49 1.20 12.67 -4.25
C VAL A 49 2.55 12.39 -4.91
N TRP A 50 3.42 13.40 -4.99
CA TRP A 50 4.76 13.22 -5.54
C TRP A 50 5.65 12.32 -4.69
N GLY A 51 5.52 12.39 -3.37
CA GLY A 51 6.19 11.49 -2.44
C GLY A 51 5.75 10.04 -2.63
N TYR A 52 4.46 9.80 -2.83
CA TYR A 52 3.92 8.48 -3.14
C TYR A 52 4.42 7.96 -4.49
N VAL A 53 4.33 8.80 -5.55
CA VAL A 53 4.86 8.47 -6.88
C VAL A 53 6.35 8.13 -6.80
N PHE A 54 7.11 8.92 -6.05
CA PHE A 54 8.54 8.69 -5.81
C PHE A 54 8.76 7.39 -5.04
N ALA A 55 8.03 7.13 -3.96
CA ALA A 55 8.22 5.92 -3.17
C ALA A 55 7.83 4.66 -3.93
N ALA A 56 6.66 4.67 -4.58
CA ALA A 56 6.17 3.56 -5.40
C ALA A 56 7.09 3.31 -6.61
N GLY A 57 7.62 4.36 -7.23
CA GLY A 57 8.50 4.27 -8.39
C GLY A 57 9.94 3.88 -8.04
N PHE A 58 10.47 4.36 -6.93
CA PHE A 58 11.91 4.31 -6.62
C PHE A 58 12.26 3.32 -5.52
N ALA A 59 11.48 3.18 -4.44
CA ALA A 59 11.91 2.43 -3.24
C ALA A 59 12.43 1.02 -3.58
N PHE A 60 11.67 0.25 -4.37
CA PHE A 60 12.07 -1.09 -4.77
C PHE A 60 13.28 -1.13 -5.71
N ARG A 61 13.40 -0.14 -6.60
CA ARG A 61 14.55 -0.02 -7.51
C ARG A 61 15.81 0.33 -6.75
N ILE A 62 15.72 1.19 -5.74
CA ILE A 62 16.82 1.50 -4.83
C ILE A 62 17.29 0.20 -4.18
N VAL A 63 16.38 -0.53 -3.55
CA VAL A 63 16.67 -1.81 -2.91
C VAL A 63 17.33 -2.79 -3.90
N TRP A 64 16.82 -2.87 -5.13
CA TRP A 64 17.36 -3.78 -6.14
C TRP A 64 18.76 -3.39 -6.61
N VAL A 65 18.98 -2.10 -6.89
CA VAL A 65 20.30 -1.59 -7.27
C VAL A 65 21.31 -1.79 -6.14
N LEU A 66 20.91 -1.60 -4.88
CA LEU A 66 21.76 -1.88 -3.72
C LEU A 66 22.13 -3.36 -3.64
N HIS A 67 21.16 -4.23 -3.85
CA HIS A 67 21.37 -5.67 -3.87
C HIS A 67 22.33 -6.09 -4.99
N GLN A 68 22.11 -5.60 -6.21
CA GLN A 68 22.97 -5.89 -7.35
C GLN A 68 24.38 -5.29 -7.19
N ALA A 69 24.49 -4.06 -6.68
CA ALA A 69 25.78 -3.42 -6.43
C ALA A 69 26.63 -4.20 -5.41
N ARG A 70 25.99 -4.89 -4.46
CA ARG A 70 26.67 -5.80 -3.52
C ARG A 70 27.18 -7.08 -4.21
N MET A 71 26.51 -7.55 -5.25
CA MET A 71 26.85 -8.78 -5.97
C MET A 71 27.77 -8.55 -7.18
N ALA A 72 27.74 -7.36 -7.77
CA ALA A 72 28.46 -7.03 -8.99
C ALA A 72 29.90 -6.55 -8.72
N SER A 73 30.80 -6.88 -9.64
CA SER A 73 32.21 -6.47 -9.57
C SER A 73 32.45 -5.01 -9.98
N ALA A 74 31.52 -4.39 -10.72
CA ALA A 74 31.65 -3.03 -11.25
C ALA A 74 30.33 -2.23 -11.16
N PRO A 75 30.39 -0.90 -10.95
CA PRO A 75 29.20 -0.07 -10.87
C PRO A 75 28.55 0.10 -12.25
N PRO A 76 27.22 0.23 -12.35
CA PRO A 76 26.58 0.56 -13.61
C PRO A 76 27.01 1.96 -14.08
N PRO A 77 27.13 2.19 -15.41
CA PRO A 77 27.28 3.53 -15.96
C PRO A 77 26.17 4.46 -15.47
N LEU A 78 26.50 5.76 -15.26
CA LEU A 78 25.52 6.75 -14.79
C LEU A 78 24.30 6.84 -15.72
N ARG A 79 24.52 6.76 -17.03
CA ARG A 79 23.44 6.76 -18.03
C ARG A 79 22.43 5.66 -17.75
N ASP A 80 22.90 4.42 -17.56
CA ASP A 80 22.03 3.26 -17.33
C ASP A 80 21.29 3.39 -16.00
N PHE A 81 22.00 3.87 -14.98
CA PHE A 81 21.40 4.18 -13.68
C PHE A 81 20.27 5.22 -13.80
N LEU A 82 20.51 6.35 -14.49
CA LEU A 82 19.50 7.39 -14.68
C LEU A 82 18.34 6.90 -15.54
N LEU A 83 18.60 6.18 -16.63
CA LEU A 83 17.56 5.60 -17.48
C LEU A 83 16.69 4.63 -16.70
N TYR A 84 17.28 3.80 -15.84
CA TYR A 84 16.54 2.85 -15.01
C TYR A 84 15.59 3.54 -14.03
N PHE A 85 16.02 4.63 -13.38
CA PHE A 85 15.20 5.37 -12.42
C PHE A 85 14.17 6.29 -13.09
N LEU A 86 14.54 6.90 -14.22
CA LEU A 86 13.71 7.85 -14.97
C LEU A 86 12.95 7.21 -16.13
N PHE A 87 12.83 5.88 -16.14
CA PHE A 87 12.15 5.15 -17.21
C PHE A 87 10.65 5.50 -17.24
N ALA A 88 10.21 6.16 -18.32
CA ALA A 88 8.90 6.80 -18.43
C ALA A 88 7.69 5.89 -18.15
N PRO A 89 7.63 4.61 -18.61
CA PRO A 89 6.52 3.72 -18.30
C PRO A 89 6.19 3.61 -16.82
N PHE A 90 7.19 3.72 -15.94
CA PHE A 90 6.98 3.63 -14.50
C PHE A 90 6.41 4.90 -13.84
N PHE A 91 6.32 6.00 -14.58
CA PHE A 91 5.60 7.20 -14.14
C PHE A 91 4.18 7.23 -14.69
N LEU A 92 3.94 6.58 -15.84
CA LEU A 92 2.61 6.44 -16.45
C LEU A 92 1.76 5.41 -15.70
N VAL A 93 2.36 4.28 -15.37
CA VAL A 93 1.76 3.24 -14.55
C VAL A 93 2.68 3.01 -13.38
N LEU A 94 2.24 3.45 -12.20
CA LEU A 94 3.04 3.30 -11.00
C LEU A 94 3.36 1.83 -10.81
N PRO A 95 4.66 1.45 -10.81
CA PRO A 95 5.10 0.06 -10.84
C PRO A 95 4.89 -0.64 -9.50
N TYR A 96 4.05 -0.08 -8.60
CA TYR A 96 3.92 -0.50 -7.22
C TYR A 96 3.78 -2.03 -7.15
N MET A 97 4.89 -2.67 -6.78
CA MET A 97 5.12 -4.11 -6.81
C MET A 97 4.93 -4.82 -8.17
N PHE A 98 4.29 -4.22 -9.17
CA PHE A 98 3.93 -4.88 -10.42
C PHE A 98 5.12 -5.24 -11.30
N ALA A 99 6.10 -4.37 -11.49
CA ALA A 99 7.16 -4.65 -12.47
C ALA A 99 8.45 -3.93 -12.09
N ILE A 100 9.42 -4.69 -11.58
CA ILE A 100 10.72 -4.18 -11.17
C ILE A 100 11.78 -5.01 -11.91
N PRO A 101 12.13 -4.64 -13.15
CA PRO A 101 13.19 -5.34 -13.86
C PRO A 101 14.50 -5.19 -13.10
N ARG A 102 15.34 -6.22 -13.20
CA ARG A 102 16.72 -6.11 -12.75
C ARG A 102 17.48 -5.11 -13.63
N LEU A 103 18.44 -4.36 -13.09
CA LEU A 103 19.14 -3.30 -13.85
C LEU A 103 19.93 -3.86 -15.04
N ASP A 104 20.55 -5.03 -14.86
CA ASP A 104 21.22 -5.80 -15.91
C ASP A 104 20.25 -6.12 -17.05
N ARG A 105 19.11 -6.77 -16.76
CA ARG A 105 18.09 -7.09 -17.76
C ARG A 105 17.49 -5.87 -18.44
N PHE A 106 17.30 -4.79 -17.68
CA PHE A 106 16.81 -3.52 -18.21
C PHE A 106 17.79 -2.95 -19.24
N ARG A 107 19.09 -2.97 -18.94
CA ARG A 107 20.13 -2.49 -19.85
C ARG A 107 20.23 -3.36 -21.10
N ASP A 108 20.23 -4.68 -20.94
CA ASP A 108 20.41 -5.60 -22.06
C ASP A 108 19.28 -5.41 -23.10
N GLY A 109 18.02 -5.23 -22.67
CA GLY A 109 16.90 -4.94 -23.55
C GLY A 109 16.88 -3.54 -24.20
N LEU A 110 17.70 -2.60 -23.71
CA LEU A 110 17.90 -1.30 -24.39
C LEU A 110 18.95 -1.38 -25.50
N ILE A 111 19.84 -2.38 -25.45
CA ILE A 111 20.91 -2.58 -26.42
C ILE A 111 20.44 -3.54 -27.52
N GLU A 112 19.86 -4.66 -27.12
CA GLU A 112 19.40 -5.71 -28.01
C GLU A 112 17.88 -5.66 -28.14
N ARG A 113 17.40 -5.25 -29.32
CA ARG A 113 15.97 -5.19 -29.63
C ARG A 113 15.51 -6.51 -30.24
N ASP A 114 14.46 -7.08 -29.67
CA ASP A 114 13.82 -8.31 -30.14
C ASP A 114 12.39 -8.01 -30.61
N PRO A 115 12.09 -8.12 -31.92
CA PRO A 115 10.75 -7.90 -32.47
C PRO A 115 9.66 -8.76 -31.85
N GLU A 116 9.97 -9.98 -31.40
CA GLU A 116 8.99 -10.86 -30.75
C GLU A 116 8.61 -10.32 -29.37
N VAL A 117 9.60 -9.80 -28.63
CA VAL A 117 9.35 -9.14 -27.34
C VAL A 117 8.47 -7.91 -27.53
N GLU A 118 8.77 -7.07 -28.52
CA GLU A 118 8.00 -5.86 -28.80
C GLU A 118 6.55 -6.18 -29.19
N ALA A 119 6.35 -7.16 -30.09
CA ALA A 119 5.02 -7.61 -30.49
C ALA A 119 4.23 -8.20 -29.31
N SER A 120 4.89 -8.99 -28.45
CA SER A 120 4.26 -9.49 -27.22
C SER A 120 3.87 -8.37 -26.27
N GLY A 121 4.63 -7.28 -26.25
CA GLY A 121 4.33 -6.05 -25.50
C GLY A 121 3.05 -5.38 -25.97
N VAL A 122 2.87 -5.23 -27.30
CA VAL A 122 1.65 -4.68 -27.90
C VAL A 122 0.43 -5.52 -27.53
N HIS A 123 0.51 -6.85 -27.69
CA HIS A 123 -0.59 -7.74 -27.36
C HIS A 123 -0.99 -7.67 -25.87
N MET A 124 0.01 -7.66 -24.99
CA MET A 124 -0.24 -7.59 -23.55
C MET A 124 -0.80 -6.24 -23.11
N LEU A 125 -0.31 -5.13 -23.69
CA LEU A 125 -0.86 -3.80 -23.44
C LEU A 125 -2.34 -3.72 -23.85
N ALA A 126 -2.65 -4.16 -25.08
CA ALA A 126 -4.01 -4.11 -25.62
C ALA A 126 -4.98 -4.98 -24.80
N SER A 127 -4.62 -6.24 -24.53
CA SER A 127 -5.47 -7.16 -23.75
C SER A 127 -5.67 -6.70 -22.32
N SER A 128 -4.64 -6.11 -21.69
CA SER A 128 -4.72 -5.62 -20.32
C SER A 128 -5.52 -4.33 -20.20
N LEU A 129 -5.43 -3.45 -21.20
CA LEU A 129 -6.29 -2.26 -21.29
C LEU A 129 -7.75 -2.65 -21.49
N ALA A 130 -8.03 -3.59 -22.40
CA ALA A 130 -9.38 -4.10 -22.63
C ALA A 130 -9.98 -4.71 -21.35
N LEU A 131 -9.19 -5.53 -20.63
CA LEU A 131 -9.61 -6.08 -19.33
C LEU A 131 -9.89 -4.98 -18.30
N GLY A 132 -9.01 -3.98 -18.20
CA GLY A 132 -9.17 -2.86 -17.26
C GLY A 132 -10.42 -2.03 -17.54
N VAL A 133 -10.69 -1.72 -18.81
CA VAL A 133 -11.90 -0.99 -19.23
C VAL A 133 -13.17 -1.82 -18.99
N ALA A 134 -13.15 -3.11 -19.34
CA ALA A 134 -14.29 -3.99 -19.12
C ALA A 134 -14.59 -4.13 -17.62
N LEU A 135 -13.55 -4.27 -16.79
CA LEU A 135 -13.69 -4.33 -15.34
C LEU A 135 -14.27 -3.03 -14.79
N PHE A 136 -13.72 -1.88 -15.19
CA PHE A 136 -14.22 -0.57 -14.79
C PHE A 136 -15.70 -0.38 -15.16
N ALA A 137 -16.09 -0.74 -16.38
CA ALA A 137 -17.46 -0.65 -16.83
C ALA A 137 -18.38 -1.57 -16.00
N PHE A 138 -17.96 -2.81 -15.74
CA PHE A 138 -18.71 -3.76 -14.93
C PHE A 138 -18.89 -3.26 -13.49
N THR A 139 -17.81 -2.84 -12.83
CA THR A 139 -17.86 -2.39 -11.43
C THR A 139 -18.62 -1.08 -11.24
N THR A 140 -18.66 -0.23 -12.27
CA THR A 140 -19.33 1.08 -12.21
C THR A 140 -20.80 0.97 -12.56
N TYR A 141 -21.15 0.22 -13.62
CA TYR A 141 -22.50 0.25 -14.21
C TYR A 141 -23.32 -1.02 -13.97
N VAL A 142 -22.70 -2.14 -13.58
CA VAL A 142 -23.39 -3.42 -13.42
C VAL A 142 -23.43 -3.85 -11.96
N TRP A 143 -22.26 -4.14 -11.39
CA TRP A 143 -22.16 -4.62 -10.02
C TRP A 143 -20.76 -4.44 -9.47
N SER A 144 -20.65 -3.84 -8.28
CA SER A 144 -19.39 -3.74 -7.54
C SER A 144 -19.36 -4.75 -6.39
N PRO A 145 -18.58 -5.84 -6.52
CA PRO A 145 -18.33 -6.78 -5.43
C PRO A 145 -17.84 -6.08 -4.16
N ARG A 146 -16.97 -5.06 -4.31
CA ARG A 146 -16.50 -4.23 -3.20
C ARG A 146 -17.64 -3.57 -2.42
N HIS A 147 -18.52 -2.84 -3.09
CA HIS A 147 -19.63 -2.16 -2.42
C HIS A 147 -20.59 -3.16 -1.74
N ALA A 148 -20.86 -4.29 -2.39
CA ALA A 148 -21.67 -5.35 -1.80
C ALA A 148 -21.03 -5.93 -0.53
N PHE A 149 -19.72 -6.19 -0.56
CA PHE A 149 -18.94 -6.65 0.59
C PHE A 149 -19.00 -5.68 1.76
N GLU A 150 -18.68 -4.41 1.52
CA GLU A 150 -18.69 -3.38 2.56
C GLU A 150 -20.10 -3.15 3.14
N ALA A 151 -21.14 -3.14 2.30
CA ALA A 151 -22.53 -2.98 2.75
C ALA A 151 -22.99 -4.16 3.62
N ALA A 152 -22.60 -5.39 3.27
CA ALA A 152 -22.92 -6.57 4.07
C ALA A 152 -22.17 -6.57 5.41
N LEU A 153 -20.90 -6.16 5.43
CA LEU A 153 -20.13 -6.00 6.66
C LEU A 153 -20.76 -4.97 7.61
N ARG A 154 -21.08 -3.76 7.11
CA ARG A 154 -21.70 -2.70 7.93
C ARG A 154 -23.07 -3.12 8.49
N ALA A 155 -23.81 -3.94 7.74
CA ALA A 155 -25.09 -4.48 8.18
C ALA A 155 -24.97 -5.71 9.12
N GLY A 156 -23.76 -6.17 9.45
CA GLY A 156 -23.54 -7.38 10.25
C GLY A 156 -23.94 -8.69 9.55
N ARG A 157 -24.17 -8.67 8.23
CA ARG A 157 -24.60 -9.83 7.43
C ARG A 157 -23.40 -10.65 6.97
N LEU A 158 -22.76 -11.34 7.91
CA LEU A 158 -21.47 -12.01 7.70
C LEU A 158 -21.46 -13.06 6.58
N GLY A 159 -22.55 -13.80 6.37
CA GLY A 159 -22.65 -14.79 5.29
C GLY A 159 -22.61 -14.14 3.91
N GLU A 160 -23.34 -13.03 3.72
CA GLU A 160 -23.32 -12.27 2.47
C GLU A 160 -21.99 -11.54 2.27
N ALA A 161 -21.39 -11.03 3.35
CA ALA A 161 -20.05 -10.46 3.30
C ALA A 161 -19.02 -11.51 2.86
N ALA A 162 -19.10 -12.75 3.36
CA ALA A 162 -18.19 -13.81 2.92
C ALA A 162 -18.32 -14.10 1.41
N LEU A 163 -19.55 -14.19 0.90
CA LEU A 163 -19.80 -14.44 -0.54
C LEU A 163 -19.36 -13.27 -1.42
N ALA A 164 -19.74 -12.03 -1.07
CA ALA A 164 -19.33 -10.84 -1.80
C ALA A 164 -17.81 -10.63 -1.73
N GLY A 165 -17.19 -10.97 -0.60
CA GLY A 165 -15.75 -10.91 -0.41
C GLY A 165 -14.98 -11.88 -1.33
N LEU A 166 -15.51 -13.09 -1.55
CA LEU A 166 -14.94 -14.06 -2.49
C LEU A 166 -15.01 -13.58 -3.95
N ALA A 167 -16.01 -12.76 -4.31
CA ALA A 167 -16.07 -12.10 -5.61
C ALA A 167 -15.14 -10.86 -5.67
N TYR A 168 -15.03 -10.12 -4.56
CA TYR A 168 -14.23 -8.91 -4.48
C TYR A 168 -12.73 -9.19 -4.59
N TYR A 169 -12.14 -9.98 -3.69
CA TYR A 169 -10.69 -10.09 -3.67
C TYR A 169 -10.14 -11.01 -4.79
N PRO A 170 -10.51 -12.31 -4.86
CA PRO A 170 -10.12 -13.15 -5.97
C PRO A 170 -10.55 -12.65 -7.36
N GLY A 171 -11.70 -12.01 -7.48
CA GLY A 171 -12.21 -11.51 -8.76
C GLY A 171 -11.69 -10.10 -9.09
N GLU A 172 -12.30 -9.09 -8.48
CA GLU A 172 -12.04 -7.67 -8.78
C GLU A 172 -10.58 -7.28 -8.51
N VAL A 173 -10.02 -7.56 -7.33
CA VAL A 173 -8.65 -7.15 -6.97
C VAL A 173 -7.62 -7.85 -7.85
N THR A 174 -7.78 -9.15 -8.13
CA THR A 174 -6.90 -9.87 -9.07
C THR A 174 -6.97 -9.27 -10.47
N ALA A 175 -8.17 -8.96 -10.97
CA ALA A 175 -8.33 -8.41 -12.31
C ALA A 175 -7.71 -7.00 -12.43
N ILE A 176 -7.84 -6.15 -11.40
CA ILE A 176 -7.15 -4.85 -11.32
C ILE A 176 -5.63 -5.05 -11.35
N ALA A 177 -5.11 -5.96 -10.53
CA ALA A 177 -3.67 -6.21 -10.45
C ALA A 177 -3.09 -6.76 -11.77
N VAL A 178 -3.79 -7.72 -12.41
CA VAL A 178 -3.39 -8.30 -13.69
C VAL A 178 -3.45 -7.28 -14.82
N SER A 179 -4.52 -6.48 -14.91
CA SER A 179 -4.64 -5.44 -15.93
C SER A 179 -3.60 -4.33 -15.75
N GLY A 180 -3.44 -3.78 -14.54
CA GLY A 180 -2.45 -2.75 -14.25
C GLY A 180 -1.01 -3.19 -14.54
N SER A 181 -0.65 -4.40 -14.09
CA SER A 181 0.68 -4.95 -14.36
C SER A 181 0.91 -5.26 -15.84
N GLY A 182 -0.07 -5.81 -16.54
CA GLY A 182 0.04 -6.13 -17.95
C GLY A 182 0.17 -4.89 -18.84
N ILE A 183 -0.50 -3.78 -18.51
CA ILE A 183 -0.28 -2.48 -19.16
C ILE A 183 1.18 -2.06 -19.00
N LEU A 184 1.70 -2.07 -17.76
CA LEU A 184 3.05 -1.64 -17.50
C LEU A 184 4.11 -2.52 -18.18
N ILE A 185 4.01 -3.84 -18.04
CA ILE A 185 4.96 -4.76 -18.69
C ILE A 185 4.82 -4.66 -20.22
N GLY A 186 3.62 -4.37 -20.74
CA GLY A 186 3.38 -4.17 -22.16
C GLY A 186 4.17 -2.98 -22.68
N LEU A 187 4.08 -1.84 -21.98
CA LEU A 187 4.88 -0.64 -22.26
C LEU A 187 6.40 -0.91 -22.18
N VAL A 188 6.85 -1.66 -21.16
CA VAL A 188 8.26 -2.05 -21.00
C VAL A 188 8.74 -2.89 -22.18
N ARG A 189 7.95 -3.88 -22.60
CA ARG A 189 8.29 -4.78 -23.71
C ARG A 189 8.27 -4.11 -25.08
N ILE A 190 7.36 -3.17 -25.33
CA ILE A 190 7.33 -2.35 -26.56
C ILE A 190 8.65 -1.58 -26.73
N LEU A 191 9.33 -1.27 -25.62
CA LEU A 191 10.63 -0.59 -25.62
C LEU A 191 11.83 -1.55 -25.68
N GLY A 192 11.61 -2.83 -26.01
CA GLY A 192 12.65 -3.85 -26.19
C GLY A 192 13.03 -4.63 -24.92
N ILE A 193 12.50 -4.25 -23.75
CA ILE A 193 12.90 -4.87 -22.48
C ILE A 193 12.05 -6.12 -22.20
N ALA A 194 12.70 -7.29 -22.28
CA ALA A 194 12.08 -8.58 -22.01
C ALA A 194 11.77 -8.77 -20.51
N LEU A 195 10.56 -8.37 -20.10
CA LEU A 195 10.08 -8.53 -18.73
C LEU A 195 8.94 -9.55 -18.63
N ALA A 196 9.09 -10.53 -17.74
CA ALA A 196 8.07 -11.57 -17.53
C ALA A 196 6.78 -11.03 -16.89
N PRO A 197 5.62 -11.69 -17.08
CA PRO A 197 4.39 -11.34 -16.39
C PRO A 197 4.53 -11.42 -14.86
N SER A 198 3.92 -10.46 -14.17
CA SER A 198 3.86 -10.40 -12.71
C SER A 198 2.91 -11.44 -12.13
N PHE A 199 1.94 -11.88 -12.92
CA PHE A 199 0.91 -12.83 -12.51
C PHE A 199 0.82 -13.96 -13.53
N ASP A 200 0.98 -15.21 -13.10
CA ASP A 200 0.77 -16.39 -13.95
C ASP A 200 -0.42 -17.20 -13.45
N ARG A 201 -1.61 -16.82 -13.92
CA ARG A 201 -2.88 -17.51 -13.62
C ARG A 201 -2.99 -17.82 -12.10
N PRO A 202 -2.91 -16.82 -11.21
CA PRO A 202 -2.93 -17.06 -9.75
C PRO A 202 -4.18 -17.79 -9.31
N LEU A 203 -5.28 -17.60 -10.04
CA LEU A 203 -6.53 -18.31 -9.85
C LEU A 203 -6.37 -19.84 -10.10
N ALA A 204 -5.53 -20.28 -11.02
CA ALA A 204 -5.36 -21.71 -11.26
C ALA A 204 -4.63 -22.50 -10.13
N ALA A 205 -4.14 -21.82 -9.08
CA ALA A 205 -3.34 -22.39 -8.01
C ALA A 205 -4.08 -23.45 -7.18
N ARG A 206 -3.42 -24.57 -6.91
CA ARG A 206 -3.94 -25.72 -6.14
C ARG A 206 -3.44 -25.75 -4.70
N SER A 207 -2.58 -24.80 -4.34
CA SER A 207 -2.06 -24.63 -2.99
C SER A 207 -1.62 -23.19 -2.75
N ILE A 208 -1.52 -22.78 -1.49
CA ILE A 208 -1.01 -21.44 -1.13
C ILE A 208 0.41 -21.18 -1.65
N THR A 209 1.28 -22.20 -1.64
CA THR A 209 2.64 -22.11 -2.18
C THR A 209 2.64 -21.90 -3.69
N GLU A 210 1.74 -22.59 -4.42
CA GLU A 210 1.57 -22.37 -5.86
C GLU A 210 0.98 -20.98 -6.14
N TRP A 211 0.02 -20.53 -5.33
CA TRP A 211 -0.55 -19.18 -5.47
C TRP A 211 0.53 -18.11 -5.30
N TRP A 212 1.37 -18.20 -4.27
CA TRP A 212 2.46 -17.25 -4.04
C TRP A 212 3.53 -17.30 -5.14
N GLN A 213 3.76 -18.46 -5.76
CA GLN A 213 4.61 -18.59 -6.95
C GLN A 213 4.01 -17.96 -8.21
N ARG A 214 2.70 -17.74 -8.24
CA ARG A 214 1.96 -17.17 -9.38
C ARG A 214 1.53 -15.73 -9.17
N TRP A 215 1.52 -15.26 -7.93
CA TRP A 215 1.07 -13.94 -7.53
C TRP A 215 2.26 -13.00 -7.36
N ASN A 216 2.25 -11.90 -8.10
CA ASN A 216 3.21 -10.81 -7.99
C ASN A 216 4.68 -11.28 -7.96
N THR A 217 5.08 -11.95 -9.04
CA THR A 217 6.37 -12.65 -9.18
C THR A 217 7.56 -11.71 -8.98
N HIS A 218 7.51 -10.48 -9.50
CA HIS A 218 8.59 -9.50 -9.34
C HIS A 218 8.81 -9.11 -7.88
N PHE A 219 7.75 -8.78 -7.15
CA PHE A 219 7.87 -8.47 -5.72
C PHE A 219 8.30 -9.68 -4.90
N ARG A 220 7.77 -10.86 -5.23
CA ARG A 220 8.20 -12.11 -4.62
C ARG A 220 9.71 -12.33 -4.80
N ASP A 221 10.24 -12.14 -6.00
CA ASP A 221 11.66 -12.36 -6.28
C ASP A 221 12.53 -11.39 -5.46
N VAL A 222 12.10 -10.13 -5.28
CA VAL A 222 12.73 -9.18 -4.35
C VAL A 222 12.75 -9.73 -2.92
N LEU A 223 11.62 -10.23 -2.42
CA LEU A 223 11.55 -10.80 -1.07
C LEU A 223 12.43 -12.06 -0.92
N VAL A 224 12.46 -12.91 -1.95
CA VAL A 224 13.23 -14.15 -1.94
C VAL A 224 14.71 -13.86 -1.90
N ASP A 225 15.19 -12.96 -2.76
CA ASP A 225 16.61 -12.66 -2.89
C ASP A 225 17.16 -11.94 -1.66
N LEU A 226 16.37 -11.07 -1.05
CA LEU A 226 16.78 -10.28 0.10
C LEU A 226 16.58 -10.96 1.45
N PHE A 227 15.51 -11.74 1.61
CA PHE A 227 15.10 -12.25 2.92
C PHE A 227 15.12 -13.77 2.99
N TRP A 228 14.68 -14.48 1.95
CA TRP A 228 14.61 -15.95 1.97
C TRP A 228 15.97 -16.60 1.83
N TYR A 229 16.70 -16.32 0.75
CA TYR A 229 17.96 -17.00 0.44
C TYR A 229 19.03 -16.83 1.53
N PRO A 230 19.26 -15.63 2.10
CA PRO A 230 20.25 -15.46 3.16
C PRO A 230 19.97 -16.35 4.39
N VAL A 231 18.68 -16.48 4.76
CA VAL A 231 18.26 -17.32 5.89
C VAL A 231 18.39 -18.80 5.55
N MET A 232 17.92 -19.21 4.38
CA MET A 232 17.99 -20.61 3.94
C MET A 232 19.41 -21.12 3.81
N LEU A 233 20.32 -20.32 3.25
CA LEU A 233 21.73 -20.69 3.10
C LEU A 233 22.41 -20.81 4.46
N ARG A 234 22.15 -19.88 5.38
CA ARG A 234 22.70 -19.90 6.75
C ARG A 234 22.19 -21.09 7.56
N LEU A 235 20.93 -21.48 7.38
CA LEU A 235 20.27 -22.55 8.15
C LEU A 235 20.12 -23.87 7.39
N ARG A 236 20.85 -24.08 6.28
CA ARG A 236 20.72 -25.26 5.40
C ARG A 236 20.81 -26.63 6.10
N ARG A 237 21.50 -26.70 7.25
CA ARG A 237 21.64 -27.92 8.07
C ARG A 237 20.40 -28.24 8.93
N ARG A 238 19.47 -27.28 9.09
CA ARG A 238 18.26 -27.39 9.91
C ARG A 238 17.02 -27.06 9.06
N PRO A 239 16.58 -27.96 8.16
CA PRO A 239 15.66 -27.61 7.09
C PRO A 239 14.26 -27.16 7.55
N TYR A 240 13.76 -27.68 8.68
CA TYR A 240 12.48 -27.19 9.21
C TYR A 240 12.63 -25.79 9.80
N LEU A 241 13.68 -25.55 10.59
CA LEU A 241 13.98 -24.23 11.12
C LEU A 241 14.22 -23.23 9.99
N SER A 242 14.92 -23.62 8.92
CA SER A 242 15.18 -22.75 7.78
C SER A 242 13.89 -22.37 7.05
N ILE A 243 12.93 -23.30 6.90
CA ILE A 243 11.60 -23.00 6.32
C ILE A 243 10.87 -21.95 7.16
N TRP A 244 10.76 -22.15 8.47
CA TRP A 244 10.03 -21.24 9.35
C TRP A 244 10.71 -19.87 9.47
N ALA A 245 12.02 -19.87 9.67
CA ALA A 245 12.80 -18.63 9.72
C ALA A 245 12.77 -17.88 8.38
N GLY A 246 12.81 -18.61 7.26
CA GLY A 246 12.72 -18.03 5.93
C GLY A 246 11.32 -17.45 5.64
N CYS A 247 10.25 -18.14 6.05
CA CYS A 247 8.89 -17.61 5.91
C CYS A 247 8.74 -16.34 6.75
N GLY A 248 9.21 -16.37 8.01
CA GLY A 248 9.20 -15.22 8.89
C GLY A 248 10.01 -14.05 8.34
N SER A 249 11.19 -14.29 7.77
CA SER A 249 12.00 -13.21 7.17
C SER A 249 11.33 -12.61 5.94
N VAL A 250 10.69 -13.42 5.09
CA VAL A 250 9.97 -12.95 3.90
C VAL A 250 8.74 -12.13 4.26
N PHE A 251 7.84 -12.68 5.10
CA PHE A 251 6.56 -12.05 5.35
C PHE A 251 6.63 -11.03 6.47
N LEU A 252 7.10 -11.40 7.67
CA LEU A 252 7.08 -10.49 8.84
C LEU A 252 8.12 -9.37 8.74
N ALA A 253 9.31 -9.66 8.22
CA ALA A 253 10.33 -8.63 8.03
C ALA A 253 10.20 -7.98 6.65
N GLY A 254 10.34 -8.76 5.58
CA GLY A 254 10.41 -8.23 4.22
C GLY A 254 9.12 -7.56 3.76
N SER A 255 7.98 -8.25 3.81
CA SER A 255 6.71 -7.72 3.33
C SER A 255 6.28 -6.51 4.15
N VAL A 256 6.28 -6.61 5.48
CA VAL A 256 5.89 -5.49 6.36
C VAL A 256 6.80 -4.28 6.15
N LEU A 257 8.13 -4.46 6.13
CA LEU A 257 9.07 -3.37 5.93
C LEU A 257 8.87 -2.71 4.57
N LEU A 258 8.79 -3.49 3.50
CA LEU A 258 8.69 -2.93 2.15
C LEU A 258 7.35 -2.23 1.91
N HIS A 259 6.25 -2.73 2.48
CA HIS A 259 4.98 -2.00 2.45
C HIS A 259 5.01 -0.75 3.32
N TRP A 260 5.64 -0.81 4.49
CA TRP A 260 5.81 0.38 5.31
C TRP A 260 6.61 1.43 4.54
N VAL A 261 7.81 1.10 4.08
CA VAL A 261 8.68 2.01 3.33
C VAL A 261 8.02 2.56 2.05
N ALA A 262 7.33 1.74 1.26
CA ALA A 262 6.83 2.15 -0.05
C ALA A 262 5.44 2.77 -0.04
N LYS A 263 4.62 2.49 0.99
CA LYS A 263 3.18 2.82 0.98
C LYS A 263 2.75 3.63 2.19
N HIS A 264 3.10 3.20 3.40
CA HIS A 264 2.39 3.62 4.60
C HIS A 264 2.56 5.12 4.94
N PRO A 265 3.79 5.69 4.97
CA PRO A 265 4.00 7.11 5.22
C PRO A 265 3.28 8.02 4.24
N PHE A 266 3.13 7.57 2.99
CA PHE A 266 2.54 8.37 1.92
C PHE A 266 1.02 8.26 1.88
N HIS A 267 0.46 7.13 2.28
CA HIS A 267 -1.00 6.94 2.38
C HIS A 267 -1.60 7.48 3.67
N HIS A 268 -0.84 7.49 4.76
CA HIS A 268 -1.32 7.91 6.07
C HIS A 268 -0.73 9.24 6.50
N GLY A 269 0.35 9.73 5.86
CA GLY A 269 1.04 10.95 6.26
C GLY A 269 1.87 10.77 7.53
N SER A 270 2.09 9.53 7.98
CA SER A 270 2.74 9.22 9.25
C SER A 270 3.76 8.10 9.11
N LEU A 271 4.95 8.31 9.71
CA LEU A 271 6.03 7.33 9.77
C LEU A 271 5.84 6.36 10.94
N THR A 272 5.09 6.77 11.95
CA THR A 272 4.87 5.98 13.17
C THR A 272 3.69 5.04 13.05
N ALA A 273 2.81 5.26 12.07
CA ALA A 273 1.66 4.42 11.85
C ALA A 273 2.09 3.02 11.38
N LEU A 274 1.75 2.02 12.17
CA LEU A 274 2.09 0.63 11.87
C LEU A 274 1.11 0.07 10.83
N PRO A 275 1.60 -0.70 9.84
CA PRO A 275 0.75 -1.37 8.86
C PRO A 275 0.08 -2.61 9.47
N VAL A 276 -0.76 -2.44 10.51
CA VAL A 276 -1.31 -3.53 11.34
C VAL A 276 -1.93 -4.64 10.50
N GLY A 277 -2.76 -4.29 9.50
CA GLY A 277 -3.33 -5.29 8.60
C GLY A 277 -2.27 -6.11 7.85
N ILE A 278 -1.26 -5.45 7.30
CA ILE A 278 -0.18 -6.14 6.57
C ILE A 278 0.64 -7.01 7.52
N ALA A 279 0.86 -6.56 8.77
CA ALA A 279 1.53 -7.35 9.79
C ALA A 279 0.73 -8.61 10.16
N CYS A 280 -0.59 -8.47 10.35
CA CYS A 280 -1.49 -9.59 10.62
C CYS A 280 -1.56 -10.57 9.43
N GLU A 281 -1.75 -10.08 8.21
CA GLU A 281 -1.69 -10.88 6.98
C GLU A 281 -0.36 -11.62 6.88
N SER A 282 0.76 -10.92 7.11
CA SER A 282 2.10 -11.50 7.04
C SER A 282 2.35 -12.57 8.10
N ALA A 283 1.79 -12.40 9.31
CA ALA A 283 1.84 -13.41 10.36
C ALA A 283 1.08 -14.68 9.95
N VAL A 284 -0.14 -14.52 9.40
CA VAL A 284 -0.93 -15.66 8.91
C VAL A 284 -0.24 -16.32 7.71
N MET A 285 0.28 -15.56 6.75
CA MET A 285 1.03 -16.09 5.61
C MET A 285 2.28 -16.85 6.06
N THR A 286 3.00 -16.37 7.07
CA THR A 286 4.14 -17.09 7.66
C THR A 286 3.74 -18.47 8.15
N VAL A 287 2.62 -18.55 8.87
CA VAL A 287 2.10 -19.83 9.40
C VAL A 287 1.62 -20.73 8.29
N VAL A 288 0.76 -20.23 7.40
CA VAL A 288 0.12 -21.02 6.36
C VAL A 288 1.13 -21.55 5.34
N VAL A 289 2.03 -20.69 4.86
CA VAL A 289 3.10 -21.08 3.91
C VAL A 289 4.13 -21.97 4.61
N GLY A 290 4.52 -21.65 5.85
CA GLY A 290 5.44 -22.45 6.65
C GLY A 290 4.95 -23.88 6.87
N LEU A 291 3.66 -24.05 7.18
CA LEU A 291 3.01 -25.37 7.29
C LEU A 291 2.98 -26.10 5.96
N ALA A 292 2.60 -25.44 4.86
CA ALA A 292 2.55 -26.03 3.53
C ALA A 292 3.93 -26.54 3.07
N MET A 293 4.97 -25.73 3.25
CA MET A 293 6.36 -26.08 2.92
C MET A 293 6.92 -27.18 3.83
N THR A 294 6.62 -27.12 5.14
CA THR A 294 7.01 -28.17 6.10
C THR A 294 6.40 -29.52 5.72
N ARG A 295 5.10 -29.53 5.37
CA ARG A 295 4.40 -30.73 4.90
C ARG A 295 5.01 -31.26 3.60
N ALA A 296 5.32 -30.39 2.65
CA ALA A 296 5.98 -30.77 1.40
C ALA A 296 7.36 -31.41 1.66
N GLN A 297 8.17 -30.80 2.53
CA GLN A 297 9.48 -31.30 2.91
C GLN A 297 9.41 -32.65 3.64
N TRP A 298 8.43 -32.83 4.53
CA TRP A 298 8.18 -34.09 5.23
C TRP A 298 7.77 -35.20 4.25
N ARG A 299 6.88 -34.93 3.30
CA ARG A 299 6.49 -35.90 2.26
C ARG A 299 7.67 -36.32 1.40
N LYS A 300 8.49 -35.35 0.97
CA LYS A 300 9.72 -35.59 0.20
C LYS A 300 10.68 -36.53 0.95
N ARG A 301 10.89 -36.30 2.26
CA ARG A 301 11.74 -37.14 3.11
C ARG A 301 11.22 -38.56 3.30
N ARG A 302 9.90 -38.75 3.28
CA ARG A 302 9.27 -40.07 3.36
C ARG A 302 9.12 -40.78 2.02
N GLY A 303 9.64 -40.21 0.92
CA GLY A 303 9.48 -40.77 -0.42
C GLY A 303 8.01 -40.88 -0.87
N LEU A 304 7.11 -40.08 -0.28
CA LEU A 304 5.69 -40.16 -0.61
C LEU A 304 5.43 -39.53 -1.97
N ALA A 305 5.07 -40.36 -2.95
CA ALA A 305 4.69 -39.90 -4.28
C ALA A 305 3.55 -38.84 -4.22
N PRO A 306 3.49 -37.91 -5.20
CA PRO A 306 2.32 -37.10 -5.43
C PRO A 306 1.09 -38.01 -5.60
N ARG A 307 -0.04 -37.69 -4.96
CA ARG A 307 -1.27 -38.44 -5.20
C ARG A 307 -1.78 -38.07 -6.59
N ALA A 308 -2.18 -39.07 -7.39
CA ALA A 308 -2.97 -38.81 -8.58
C ALA A 308 -4.23 -38.04 -8.17
N SER A 309 -4.45 -36.87 -8.77
CA SER A 309 -5.56 -35.99 -8.43
C SER A 309 -6.68 -36.19 -9.45
N SER A 310 -7.86 -36.60 -9.01
CA SER A 310 -9.07 -36.54 -9.85
C SER A 310 -9.42 -35.08 -10.19
N PRO A 311 -10.17 -34.82 -11.29
CA PRO A 311 -10.60 -33.47 -11.64
C PRO A 311 -11.34 -32.74 -10.50
N LEU A 312 -12.20 -33.47 -9.77
CA LEU A 312 -12.88 -32.94 -8.58
C LEU A 312 -11.90 -32.52 -7.49
N HIS A 313 -10.87 -33.33 -7.21
CA HIS A 313 -9.85 -32.97 -6.23
C HIS A 313 -9.09 -31.70 -6.63
N VAL A 314 -8.78 -31.52 -7.92
CA VAL A 314 -8.14 -30.30 -8.42
C VAL A 314 -9.05 -29.09 -8.25
N ALA A 315 -10.35 -29.22 -8.59
CA ALA A 315 -11.32 -28.15 -8.40
C ALA A 315 -11.46 -27.74 -6.92
N LEU A 316 -11.61 -28.72 -6.02
CA LEU A 316 -11.69 -28.48 -4.59
C LEU A 316 -10.40 -27.86 -4.02
N ALA A 317 -9.23 -28.28 -4.51
CA ALA A 317 -7.95 -27.71 -4.10
C ALA A 317 -7.81 -26.23 -4.51
N ARG A 318 -8.31 -25.86 -5.69
CA ARG A 318 -8.36 -24.46 -6.14
C ARG A 318 -9.29 -23.63 -5.27
N LEU A 319 -10.53 -24.09 -5.07
CA LEU A 319 -11.50 -23.42 -4.21
C LEU A 319 -10.98 -23.26 -2.76
N GLY A 320 -10.39 -24.32 -2.22
CA GLY A 320 -9.78 -24.29 -0.88
C GLY A 320 -8.61 -23.30 -0.80
N THR A 321 -7.76 -23.24 -1.83
CA THR A 321 -6.68 -22.25 -1.91
C THR A 321 -7.24 -20.82 -1.94
N TYR A 322 -8.33 -20.58 -2.67
CA TYR A 322 -8.98 -19.26 -2.71
C TYR A 322 -9.57 -18.85 -1.37
N ALA A 323 -10.33 -19.74 -0.73
CA ALA A 323 -10.91 -19.47 0.57
C ALA A 323 -9.81 -19.13 1.59
N LEU A 324 -8.68 -19.84 1.53
CA LEU A 324 -7.53 -19.59 2.38
C LEU A 324 -6.84 -18.26 2.10
N VAL A 325 -6.62 -17.90 0.83
CA VAL A 325 -6.06 -16.60 0.44
C VAL A 325 -7.00 -15.48 0.87
N PHE A 326 -8.31 -15.62 0.63
CA PHE A 326 -9.32 -14.67 1.06
C PHE A 326 -9.32 -14.48 2.59
N ALA A 327 -9.36 -15.57 3.35
CA ALA A 327 -9.31 -15.51 4.81
C ALA A 327 -8.02 -14.85 5.32
N THR A 328 -6.91 -15.06 4.62
CA THR A 328 -5.62 -14.46 4.99
C THR A 328 -5.58 -12.97 4.67
N VAL A 329 -5.85 -12.58 3.43
CA VAL A 329 -5.67 -11.19 3.00
C VAL A 329 -6.85 -10.31 3.42
N VAL A 330 -8.09 -10.77 3.20
CA VAL A 330 -9.27 -9.98 3.56
C VAL A 330 -9.58 -10.15 5.04
N GLY A 331 -9.62 -11.39 5.54
CA GLY A 331 -9.96 -11.67 6.93
C GLY A 331 -8.91 -11.12 7.89
N ALA A 332 -7.66 -11.60 7.80
CA ALA A 332 -6.61 -11.17 8.71
C ALA A 332 -6.01 -9.80 8.32
N GLY A 333 -5.82 -9.53 7.03
CA GLY A 333 -5.27 -8.25 6.58
C GLY A 333 -6.24 -7.08 6.72
N TYR A 334 -7.22 -6.99 5.82
CA TYR A 334 -8.19 -5.89 5.83
C TYR A 334 -9.07 -5.87 7.08
N GLY A 335 -9.45 -7.03 7.62
CA GLY A 335 -10.20 -7.11 8.86
C GLY A 335 -9.43 -6.54 10.06
N ALA A 336 -8.13 -6.82 10.19
CA ALA A 336 -7.33 -6.22 11.27
C ALA A 336 -7.17 -4.70 11.09
N THR A 337 -6.97 -4.20 9.87
CA THR A 337 -6.99 -2.75 9.61
C THR A 337 -8.34 -2.14 10.00
N TYR A 338 -9.46 -2.76 9.59
CA TYR A 338 -10.79 -2.29 9.93
C TYR A 338 -10.98 -2.21 11.45
N VAL A 339 -10.61 -3.26 12.19
CA VAL A 339 -10.72 -3.27 13.66
C VAL A 339 -9.81 -2.24 14.31
N ALA A 340 -8.58 -2.09 13.83
CA ALA A 340 -7.58 -1.22 14.43
C ALA A 340 -7.83 0.27 14.16
N THR A 341 -8.27 0.63 12.94
CA THR A 341 -8.30 2.04 12.51
C THR A 341 -9.70 2.54 12.16
N VAL A 342 -10.55 1.72 11.55
CA VAL A 342 -11.87 2.15 11.05
C VAL A 342 -12.92 2.07 12.17
N ARG A 343 -12.99 0.94 12.86
CA ARG A 343 -13.99 0.67 13.90
C ARG A 343 -13.99 1.69 15.05
N PRO A 344 -12.84 2.14 15.59
CA PRO A 344 -12.82 3.17 16.63
C PRO A 344 -13.47 4.47 16.17
N PHE A 345 -13.26 4.86 14.91
CA PHE A 345 -13.89 6.06 14.35
C PHE A 345 -15.39 5.85 14.09
N GLU A 346 -15.81 4.68 13.60
CA GLU A 346 -17.23 4.35 13.42
C GLU A 346 -18.01 4.36 14.74
N GLN A 347 -17.39 3.94 15.86
CA GLN A 347 -17.99 4.01 17.20
C GLN A 347 -18.25 5.46 17.65
N LEU A 348 -17.48 6.42 17.14
CA LEU A 348 -17.65 7.85 17.42
C LEU A 348 -18.65 8.52 16.46
N ALA A 349 -18.99 7.88 15.34
CA ALA A 349 -19.84 8.48 14.31
C ALA A 349 -21.23 8.92 14.83
N PRO A 350 -21.95 8.17 15.69
CA PRO A 350 -23.22 8.62 16.26
C PRO A 350 -23.05 9.87 17.14
N LEU A 351 -22.00 9.91 17.97
CA LEU A 351 -21.69 11.06 18.82
C LEU A 351 -21.36 12.30 17.99
N LEU A 352 -20.61 12.12 16.91
CA LEU A 352 -20.26 13.20 15.97
C LEU A 352 -21.49 13.71 15.20
N ALA A 353 -22.40 12.82 14.82
CA ALA A 353 -23.67 13.18 14.19
C ALA A 353 -24.57 13.99 15.13
N GLU A 354 -24.67 13.59 16.40
CA GLU A 354 -25.45 14.30 17.41
C GLU A 354 -24.83 15.65 17.78
N ALA A 355 -23.51 15.71 17.97
CA ALA A 355 -22.81 16.96 18.19
C ALA A 355 -23.04 17.95 17.04
N ARG A 356 -23.08 17.45 15.80
CA ARG A 356 -23.40 18.26 14.62
C ARG A 356 -24.81 18.84 14.65
N GLU A 357 -25.80 18.05 15.07
CA GLU A 357 -27.17 18.54 15.23
C GLU A 357 -27.27 19.63 16.31
N LEU A 358 -26.57 19.45 17.43
CA LEU A 358 -26.50 20.46 18.49
C LEU A 358 -25.85 21.75 18.02
N VAL A 359 -24.75 21.66 17.27
CA VAL A 359 -24.11 22.86 16.72
C VAL A 359 -25.01 23.55 15.69
N ALA A 360 -25.68 22.79 14.82
CA ALA A 360 -26.66 23.34 13.87
C ALA A 360 -27.83 24.05 14.58
N ALA A 361 -28.20 23.60 15.78
CA ALA A 361 -29.19 24.22 16.65
C ALA A 361 -28.65 25.38 17.51
N GLY A 362 -27.38 25.78 17.36
CA GLY A 362 -26.74 26.83 18.17
C GLY A 362 -26.40 26.42 19.61
N ARG A 363 -26.54 25.13 19.96
CA ARG A 363 -26.32 24.57 21.30
C ARG A 363 -24.85 24.16 21.52
N LEU A 364 -23.95 25.14 21.43
CA LEU A 364 -22.50 24.89 21.44
C LEU A 364 -21.99 24.23 22.73
N GLN A 365 -22.53 24.62 23.90
CA GLN A 365 -22.13 24.04 25.19
C GLN A 365 -22.53 22.56 25.32
N ASP A 366 -23.68 22.19 24.79
CA ASP A 366 -24.13 20.79 24.80
C ASP A 366 -23.29 19.92 23.86
N ALA A 367 -22.96 20.45 22.68
CA ALA A 367 -22.03 19.80 21.75
C ALA A 367 -20.64 19.64 22.38
N ALA A 368 -20.15 20.68 23.07
CA ALA A 368 -18.89 20.63 23.79
C ALA A 368 -18.90 19.57 24.89
N GLY A 369 -19.96 19.53 25.70
CA GLY A 369 -20.12 18.53 26.76
C GLY A 369 -20.09 17.09 26.22
N LYS A 370 -20.69 16.84 25.05
CA LYS A 370 -20.65 15.52 24.40
C LYS A 370 -19.28 15.14 23.87
N LEU A 371 -18.55 16.09 23.28
CA LEU A 371 -17.25 15.81 22.66
C LEU A 371 -16.07 15.91 23.61
N ALA A 372 -16.21 16.60 24.76
CA ALA A 372 -15.10 16.82 25.71
C ALA A 372 -14.45 15.51 26.18
N GLY A 373 -15.25 14.49 26.47
CA GLY A 373 -14.74 13.17 26.87
C GLY A 373 -14.05 12.38 25.76
N GLN A 374 -14.20 12.80 24.50
CA GLN A 374 -13.65 12.12 23.31
C GLN A 374 -12.58 12.93 22.59
N ALA A 375 -12.29 14.17 23.02
CA ALA A 375 -11.35 15.06 22.33
C ALA A 375 -9.96 14.43 22.17
N GLN A 376 -9.44 13.77 23.20
CA GLN A 376 -8.15 13.08 23.14
C GLN A 376 -8.17 11.87 22.20
N ALA A 377 -9.25 11.09 22.20
CA ALA A 377 -9.39 9.94 21.30
C ALA A 377 -9.48 10.38 19.84
N LEU A 378 -10.25 11.43 19.55
CA LEU A 378 -10.35 12.03 18.22
C LEU A 378 -9.01 12.60 17.75
N ARG A 379 -8.26 13.24 18.66
CA ARG A 379 -6.90 13.73 18.39
C ARG A 379 -5.96 12.59 18.03
N ALA A 380 -5.92 11.52 18.84
CA ALA A 380 -5.10 10.35 18.57
C ALA A 380 -5.44 9.71 17.20
N LEU A 381 -6.73 9.55 16.88
CA LEU A 381 -7.18 9.02 15.59
C LEU A 381 -6.80 9.92 14.40
N ALA A 382 -6.79 11.24 14.59
CA ALA A 382 -6.34 12.20 13.59
C ALA A 382 -4.82 12.21 13.42
N ASP A 383 -4.06 12.05 14.51
CA ASP A 383 -2.59 11.98 14.49
C ASP A 383 -2.06 10.66 13.90
N GLU A 384 -2.83 9.57 14.05
CA GLU A 384 -2.54 8.28 13.42
C GLU A 384 -2.76 8.29 11.90
N GLU A 385 -3.81 9.00 11.44
CA GLU A 385 -4.12 9.17 10.01
C GLU A 385 -4.31 10.65 9.62
N PRO A 386 -3.20 11.43 9.54
CA PRO A 386 -3.20 12.82 9.12
C PRO A 386 -3.94 13.14 7.81
N LEU A 387 -4.04 12.16 6.91
CA LEU A 387 -4.69 12.33 5.60
C LEU A 387 -6.16 11.97 5.57
N ALA A 388 -6.76 11.54 6.69
CA ALA A 388 -8.17 11.18 6.78
C ALA A 388 -9.03 12.41 7.11
N PRO A 389 -9.65 13.09 6.13
CA PRO A 389 -10.22 14.44 6.32
C PRO A 389 -11.35 14.46 7.35
N LEU A 390 -12.12 13.38 7.44
CA LEU A 390 -13.16 13.19 8.45
C LEU A 390 -12.58 13.18 9.87
N ARG A 391 -11.45 12.50 10.08
CA ARG A 391 -10.80 12.44 11.39
C ARG A 391 -10.20 13.79 11.76
N GLN A 392 -9.54 14.44 10.80
CA GLN A 392 -9.02 15.80 10.96
C GLN A 392 -10.15 16.77 11.33
N SER A 393 -11.28 16.73 10.62
CA SER A 393 -12.44 17.57 10.91
C SER A 393 -13.05 17.27 12.29
N ALA A 394 -13.04 16.01 12.73
CA ALA A 394 -13.57 15.60 14.03
C ALA A 394 -12.73 16.17 15.18
N ALA A 395 -11.41 16.03 15.05
CA ALA A 395 -10.45 16.60 15.98
C ALA A 395 -10.55 18.14 16.01
N ALA A 396 -10.66 18.79 14.84
CA ALA A 396 -10.84 20.23 14.76
C ALA A 396 -12.09 20.71 15.50
N LEU A 397 -13.23 20.04 15.28
CA LEU A 397 -14.48 20.39 15.97
C LEU A 397 -14.36 20.20 17.49
N ALA A 398 -13.83 19.07 17.94
CA ALA A 398 -13.69 18.79 19.37
C ALA A 398 -12.78 19.79 20.09
N LEU A 399 -11.72 20.27 19.43
CA LEU A 399 -10.75 21.23 19.98
C LEU A 399 -11.19 22.70 19.83
N ALA A 400 -12.11 23.00 18.91
CA ALA A 400 -12.66 24.34 18.73
C ALA A 400 -13.80 24.67 19.71
N LEU A 401 -14.47 23.63 20.25
CA LEU A 401 -15.58 23.81 21.16
C LEU A 401 -15.12 24.28 22.55
N PRO A 402 -15.88 25.17 23.22
CA PRO A 402 -15.53 25.68 24.55
C PRO A 402 -15.48 24.54 25.57
N SER A 403 -14.28 24.11 25.94
CA SER A 403 -14.07 22.97 26.85
C SER A 403 -12.69 23.08 27.52
N PRO A 404 -12.41 22.32 28.58
CA PRO A 404 -11.05 22.25 29.15
C PRO A 404 -9.98 21.77 28.17
N ALA A 405 -10.38 21.13 27.07
CA ALA A 405 -9.51 20.64 26.02
C ALA A 405 -9.43 21.59 24.81
N GLN A 406 -9.99 22.81 24.90
CA GLN A 406 -9.99 23.78 23.80
C GLN A 406 -8.54 24.13 23.40
N ASP A 407 -8.23 23.96 22.12
CA ASP A 407 -6.93 24.26 21.53
C ASP A 407 -7.16 24.79 20.10
N LEU A 408 -7.41 26.10 20.00
CA LEU A 408 -7.77 26.76 18.74
C LEU A 408 -6.65 26.68 17.71
N SER A 409 -5.40 26.66 18.16
CA SER A 409 -4.23 26.53 17.27
C SER A 409 -4.19 25.14 16.64
N ALA A 410 -4.36 24.08 17.43
CA ALA A 410 -4.45 22.72 16.92
C ALA A 410 -5.71 22.53 16.06
N ALA A 411 -6.86 23.08 16.47
CA ALA A 411 -8.09 23.03 15.70
C ALA A 411 -7.92 23.65 14.30
N ALA A 412 -7.26 24.81 14.21
CA ALA A 412 -6.95 25.46 12.95
C ALA A 412 -6.00 24.62 12.07
N ALA A 413 -5.01 23.96 12.67
CA ALA A 413 -4.09 23.08 11.94
C ALA A 413 -4.81 21.84 11.37
N TYR A 414 -5.64 21.17 12.17
CA TYR A 414 -6.45 20.04 11.71
C TYR A 414 -7.45 20.45 10.62
N LEU A 415 -8.10 21.60 10.78
CA LEU A 415 -9.02 22.11 9.78
C LEU A 415 -8.32 22.43 8.45
N ALA A 416 -7.10 22.98 8.50
CA ALA A 416 -6.30 23.24 7.30
C ALA A 416 -5.98 21.92 6.56
N LEU A 417 -5.50 20.90 7.27
CA LEU A 417 -5.24 19.58 6.68
C LEU A 417 -6.51 18.95 6.11
N ALA A 418 -7.62 19.04 6.85
CA ALA A 418 -8.90 18.49 6.42
C ALA A 418 -9.38 19.14 5.11
N ARG A 419 -9.19 20.45 4.92
CA ARG A 419 -9.49 21.14 3.64
C ARG A 419 -8.59 20.69 2.51
N THR A 420 -7.30 20.50 2.81
CA THR A 420 -6.29 20.10 1.84
C THR A 420 -6.57 18.71 1.26
N TYR A 421 -7.04 17.77 2.09
CA TYR A 421 -7.26 16.37 1.70
C TYR A 421 -8.73 15.98 1.56
N GLY A 422 -9.65 16.86 1.96
CA GLY A 422 -11.09 16.65 1.86
C GLY A 422 -11.54 16.62 0.41
N ASP A 423 -12.39 15.65 0.08
CA ASP A 423 -13.12 15.67 -1.19
C ASP A 423 -14.15 16.82 -1.14
N PRO A 424 -14.03 17.86 -1.98
CA PRO A 424 -14.96 18.99 -1.99
C PRO A 424 -16.36 18.58 -2.43
N LEU A 425 -16.51 17.41 -3.07
CA LEU A 425 -17.80 16.87 -3.54
C LEU A 425 -18.56 16.08 -2.47
N VAL A 426 -17.95 15.81 -1.31
CA VAL A 426 -18.62 15.08 -0.23
C VAL A 426 -19.27 16.08 0.75
N PRO A 427 -20.62 16.15 0.83
CA PRO A 427 -21.33 17.18 1.60
C PRO A 427 -20.99 17.20 3.10
N VAL A 428 -20.61 16.05 3.67
CA VAL A 428 -20.24 15.94 5.08
C VAL A 428 -18.99 16.75 5.43
N HIS A 429 -18.03 16.87 4.50
CA HIS A 429 -16.80 17.65 4.69
C HIS A 429 -17.12 19.14 4.77
N GLN A 430 -17.98 19.63 3.86
CA GLN A 430 -18.33 21.06 3.79
C GLN A 430 -19.00 21.59 5.06
N LEU A 431 -19.91 20.81 5.64
CA LEU A 431 -20.62 21.20 6.86
C LEU A 431 -19.68 21.34 8.07
N TRP A 432 -18.76 20.39 8.23
CA TRP A 432 -17.81 20.43 9.34
C TRP A 432 -16.78 21.55 9.18
N PHE A 433 -16.37 21.84 7.94
CA PHE A 433 -15.48 22.95 7.66
C PHE A 433 -16.08 24.29 8.01
N ALA A 434 -17.34 24.51 7.63
CA ALA A 434 -18.05 25.76 7.91
C ALA A 434 -18.18 25.97 9.42
N THR A 435 -18.59 24.94 10.15
CA THR A 435 -18.77 25.01 11.61
C THR A 435 -17.47 25.35 12.36
N ALA A 436 -16.38 24.61 12.08
CA ALA A 436 -15.11 24.86 12.76
C ALA A 436 -14.54 26.25 12.41
N GLU A 437 -14.70 26.71 11.17
CA GLU A 437 -14.26 28.04 10.75
C GLU A 437 -15.05 29.17 11.43
N THR A 438 -16.36 29.02 11.58
CA THR A 438 -17.19 30.00 12.30
C THR A 438 -16.74 30.13 13.76
N LEU A 439 -16.43 29.02 14.42
CA LEU A 439 -15.92 29.02 15.80
C LEU A 439 -14.56 29.74 15.90
N LEU A 440 -13.62 29.42 15.00
CA LEU A 440 -12.30 30.05 14.97
C LEU A 440 -12.38 31.57 14.70
N LYS A 441 -13.26 32.00 13.79
CA LYS A 441 -13.46 33.42 13.48
C LYS A 441 -14.03 34.19 14.68
N ARG A 442 -15.01 33.60 15.40
CA ARG A 442 -15.66 34.24 16.55
C ARG A 442 -14.69 34.53 17.70
N GLU A 443 -13.80 33.60 18.00
CA GLU A 443 -12.73 33.78 19.00
C GLU A 443 -11.75 34.87 18.59
N SER A 444 -11.27 34.85 17.33
CA SER A 444 -10.31 35.86 16.84
C SER A 444 -10.84 37.29 16.89
N SER A 445 -12.16 37.46 16.71
CA SER A 445 -12.81 38.77 16.83
C SER A 445 -12.95 39.24 18.28
N HIS A 446 -13.01 38.33 19.24
CA HIS A 446 -13.19 38.66 20.65
C HIS A 446 -11.88 39.16 21.27
N ASP A 447 -10.75 38.56 20.88
CA ASP A 447 -9.41 39.02 21.26
C ASP A 447 -9.05 40.39 20.68
N ALA A 448 -9.51 40.72 19.46
CA ALA A 448 -9.22 42.03 18.85
C ALA A 448 -9.94 43.22 19.53
N THR A 449 -10.94 42.94 20.37
CA THR A 449 -11.72 43.96 21.10
C THR A 449 -11.32 44.13 22.57
N ARG A 450 -10.38 43.32 23.06
CA ARG A 450 -9.75 43.46 24.38
C ARG A 450 -8.36 44.06 24.22
#